data_AF-A0A2G7HEW5-F1
#
_entry.id   AF-A0A2G7HEW5-F1
#
_cell.length_a   1.000
_cell.length_b   1.000
_cell.length_c   1.000
_cell.angle_alpha   90.00
_cell.angle_beta   90.00
_cell.angle_gamma   90.00
#
_symmetry.space_group_name_H-M   'P 1'
#
loop_
_entity.id
_entity.type
_entity.pdbx_description
1 polymer ?
#
loop_
_entity_poly.entity_id
_entity_poly.type
_entity_poly.pdbx_seq_one_letter_code
_entity_poly.pdbx_strand_id
1 'polypeptide(L)'
;MKKFLKLIFLISICCFLLTSCNIVFPIDGLKGKKSSNFYYTNLLAKNMTLEKEYKVTILETNFYKGLEINKKDKELIKHFITLLKKENFKTLEKKSESKPLYKIFFTFEKDKYIINVYNKQYISVYPFDGNFPMDYIDMSNIPEAYNLYNLCNFLFNK
;
A
#
# COMPACT_ATOMS: atom_id res chain seq x y z
N MET A 1 47.17 -35.68 35.05
CA MET A 1 46.83 -34.24 35.01
C MET A 1 46.96 -33.62 33.61
N LYS A 2 48.07 -33.81 32.87
CA LYS A 2 48.28 -33.20 31.53
C LYS A 2 47.20 -33.55 30.47
N LYS A 3 46.63 -34.76 30.50
CA LYS A 3 45.54 -35.18 29.57
C LYS A 3 44.19 -34.51 29.88
N PHE A 4 43.91 -34.25 31.16
CA PHE A 4 42.70 -33.55 31.62
C PHE A 4 42.76 -32.05 31.27
N LEU A 5 43.94 -31.43 31.41
CA LEU A 5 44.18 -30.05 30.99
C LEU A 5 43.96 -29.84 29.48
N LYS A 6 44.40 -30.79 28.64
CA LYS A 6 44.15 -30.74 27.19
C LYS A 6 42.67 -30.82 26.84
N LEU A 7 41.89 -31.62 27.58
CA LEU A 7 40.45 -31.73 27.38
C LEU A 7 39.71 -30.44 27.75
N ILE A 8 40.10 -29.79 28.84
CA ILE A 8 39.54 -28.50 29.26
C ILE A 8 39.85 -27.41 28.22
N PHE A 9 41.06 -27.41 27.66
CA PHE A 9 41.44 -26.46 26.61
C PHE A 9 40.65 -26.66 25.32
N LEU A 10 40.36 -27.92 24.95
CA LEU A 10 39.56 -28.26 23.77
C LEU A 10 38.08 -27.86 23.96
N ILE A 11 37.52 -28.10 25.14
CA ILE A 11 36.13 -27.71 25.47
C ILE A 11 35.99 -26.18 25.46
N SER A 12 36.97 -25.46 26.03
CA SER A 12 37.00 -23.99 26.01
C SER A 12 37.02 -23.43 24.59
N ILE A 13 37.88 -23.97 23.71
CA ILE A 13 37.92 -23.59 22.28
C ILE A 13 36.59 -23.87 21.56
N CYS A 14 35.91 -24.99 21.85
CA CYS A 14 34.59 -25.29 21.30
C CYS A 14 33.52 -24.28 21.76
N CYS A 15 33.57 -23.81 23.02
CA CYS A 15 32.63 -22.81 23.52
C CYS A 15 32.77 -21.44 22.83
N PHE A 16 33.99 -21.05 22.42
CA PHE A 16 34.21 -19.81 21.66
C PHE A 16 33.76 -19.90 20.21
N LEU A 17 33.70 -21.09 19.61
CA LEU A 17 33.19 -21.30 18.24
C LEU A 17 31.66 -21.35 18.16
N LEU A 18 30.98 -21.58 19.30
CA LEU A 18 29.52 -21.66 19.40
C LEU A 18 28.85 -20.34 19.79
N THR A 19 29.59 -19.24 19.91
CA THR A 19 28.96 -17.91 20.01
C THR A 19 28.41 -17.56 18.63
N SER A 20 27.17 -17.97 18.37
CA SER A 20 26.40 -17.59 17.20
C SER A 20 26.42 -16.07 17.09
N CYS A 21 26.98 -15.56 16.00
CA CYS A 21 26.83 -14.18 15.62
C CYS A 21 25.32 -13.93 15.46
N ASN A 22 24.71 -13.19 16.40
CA ASN A 22 23.37 -12.61 16.23
C ASN A 22 23.45 -11.50 15.17
N ILE A 23 23.88 -11.85 13.96
CA ILE A 23 23.72 -10.98 12.80
C ILE A 23 22.22 -11.04 12.51
N VAL A 24 21.50 -10.13 13.14
CA VAL A 24 20.16 -9.75 12.70
C VAL A 24 20.38 -9.17 11.31
N PHE A 25 20.28 -10.01 10.28
CA PHE A 25 20.21 -9.52 8.91
C PHE A 25 18.98 -8.62 8.88
N PRO A 26 19.12 -7.30 8.60
CA PRO A 26 17.96 -6.47 8.41
C PRO A 26 17.23 -7.03 7.19
N ILE A 27 16.11 -7.71 7.42
CA ILE A 27 15.24 -8.25 6.37
C ILE A 27 14.81 -7.11 5.43
N ASP A 28 14.82 -5.88 5.92
CA ASP A 28 14.62 -4.64 5.17
C ASP A 28 15.59 -4.46 4.00
N GLY A 29 16.82 -4.99 4.08
CA GLY A 29 17.81 -4.94 2.99
C GLY A 29 17.52 -5.90 1.83
N LEU A 30 16.70 -6.95 2.05
CA LEU A 30 16.26 -7.87 1.00
C LEU A 30 15.03 -7.35 0.25
N LYS A 31 14.25 -6.46 0.87
CA LYS A 31 13.14 -5.76 0.23
C LYS A 31 13.70 -4.57 -0.54
N GLY A 32 13.91 -4.73 -1.85
CA GLY A 32 14.45 -3.67 -2.70
C GLY A 32 13.73 -2.33 -2.51
N LYS A 33 14.41 -1.19 -2.71
CA LYS A 33 13.82 0.13 -2.50
C LYS A 33 12.64 0.38 -3.45
N LYS A 34 11.53 0.93 -2.94
CA LYS A 34 10.41 1.39 -3.77
C LYS A 34 10.91 2.38 -4.82
N SER A 35 10.62 2.12 -6.10
CA SER A 35 11.22 2.86 -7.23
C SER A 35 10.72 4.29 -7.37
N SER A 36 9.46 4.57 -6.98
CA SER A 36 8.87 5.91 -6.99
C SER A 36 7.75 6.06 -5.96
N ASN A 37 7.32 7.29 -5.70
CA ASN A 37 6.17 7.61 -4.84
C ASN A 37 4.79 7.38 -5.51
N PHE A 38 4.77 7.01 -6.79
CA PHE A 38 3.59 6.67 -7.60
C PHE A 38 3.60 5.20 -8.07
N TYR A 39 4.43 4.37 -7.45
CA TYR A 39 4.68 2.99 -7.89
C TYR A 39 3.41 2.14 -7.93
N TYR A 40 2.63 2.13 -6.83
CA TYR A 40 1.42 1.32 -6.74
C TYR A 40 0.28 1.86 -7.59
N THR A 41 0.21 3.18 -7.76
CA THR A 41 -0.76 3.87 -8.60
C THR A 41 -0.52 3.51 -10.06
N ASN A 42 0.74 3.41 -10.50
CA ASN A 42 1.06 2.93 -11.84
C ASN A 42 0.68 1.47 -12.06
N LEU A 43 0.89 0.60 -11.07
CA LEU A 43 0.48 -0.80 -11.16
C LEU A 43 -1.05 -0.94 -11.22
N LEU A 44 -1.77 -0.20 -10.38
CA LEU A 44 -3.22 -0.12 -10.43
C LEU A 44 -3.71 0.37 -11.81
N ALA A 45 -3.15 1.48 -12.31
CA ALA A 45 -3.50 2.03 -13.62
C ALA A 45 -3.25 1.04 -14.76
N LYS A 46 -2.12 0.31 -14.70
CA LYS A 46 -1.77 -0.75 -15.64
C LYS A 46 -2.84 -1.86 -15.63
N ASN A 47 -3.21 -2.38 -14.47
CA ASN A 47 -4.21 -3.45 -14.38
C ASN A 47 -5.58 -2.98 -14.86
N MET A 48 -5.99 -1.75 -14.52
CA MET A 48 -7.23 -1.14 -15.01
C MET A 48 -7.28 -0.97 -16.54
N THR A 49 -6.11 -0.89 -17.18
CA THR A 49 -5.98 -0.76 -18.64
C THR A 49 -5.92 -2.11 -19.33
N LEU A 50 -5.22 -3.09 -18.76
CA LEU A 50 -4.99 -4.40 -19.37
C LEU A 50 -6.13 -5.39 -19.14
N GLU A 51 -6.79 -5.33 -17.99
CA GLU A 51 -7.85 -6.27 -17.64
C GLU A 51 -9.21 -5.77 -18.12
N LYS A 52 -9.89 -6.61 -18.91
CA LYS A 52 -11.22 -6.29 -19.48
C LYS A 52 -12.30 -6.19 -18.41
N GLU A 53 -12.23 -7.05 -17.41
CA GLU A 53 -13.20 -7.14 -16.33
C GLU A 53 -12.51 -7.18 -14.98
N TYR A 54 -12.98 -6.36 -14.06
CA TYR A 54 -12.53 -6.33 -12.68
C TYR A 54 -13.63 -5.76 -11.79
N LYS A 55 -13.62 -6.15 -10.51
CA LYS A 55 -14.60 -5.69 -9.53
C LYS A 55 -14.09 -4.48 -8.77
N VAL A 56 -14.97 -3.52 -8.52
CA VAL A 56 -14.68 -2.36 -7.68
C VAL A 56 -15.76 -2.24 -6.63
N THR A 57 -15.35 -2.29 -5.37
CA THR A 57 -16.26 -2.18 -4.20
C THR A 57 -15.80 -1.01 -3.35
N ILE A 58 -16.73 -0.12 -2.98
CA ILE A 58 -16.47 0.97 -2.05
C ILE A 58 -17.06 0.59 -0.69
N LEU A 59 -16.27 0.78 0.36
CA LEU A 59 -16.67 0.60 1.76
C LEU A 59 -16.66 1.96 2.46
N GLU A 60 -17.80 2.36 2.99
CA GLU A 60 -17.89 3.46 3.97
C GLU A 60 -17.48 2.90 5.34
N THR A 61 -16.53 3.55 6.02
CA THR A 61 -15.85 2.95 7.17
C THR A 61 -16.49 3.25 8.54
N ASN A 62 -17.47 4.15 8.63
CA ASN A 62 -18.16 4.43 9.88
C ASN A 62 -19.24 3.37 10.14
N PHE A 63 -20.03 3.03 9.12
CA PHE A 63 -21.10 2.05 9.18
C PHE A 63 -20.73 0.71 8.51
N TYR A 64 -19.53 0.59 7.94
CA TYR A 64 -19.06 -0.60 7.23
C TYR A 64 -20.00 -1.05 6.10
N LYS A 65 -20.68 -0.10 5.47
CA LYS A 65 -21.58 -0.35 4.35
C LYS A 65 -20.75 -0.47 3.06
N GLY A 66 -20.86 -1.61 2.39
CA GLY A 66 -20.22 -1.87 1.11
C GLY A 66 -21.17 -1.67 -0.07
N LEU A 67 -20.65 -1.16 -1.19
CA LEU A 67 -21.36 -1.04 -2.46
C LEU A 67 -20.42 -1.45 -3.61
N GLU A 68 -20.87 -2.36 -4.46
CA GLU A 68 -20.22 -2.61 -5.75
C GLU A 68 -20.66 -1.55 -6.77
N ILE A 69 -19.70 -0.92 -7.45
CA ILE A 69 -20.00 0.18 -8.38
C ILE A 69 -20.15 -0.29 -9.83
N ASN A 70 -20.98 0.42 -10.59
CA ASN A 70 -21.25 0.12 -11.99
C ASN A 70 -20.12 0.58 -12.93
N LYS A 71 -20.25 0.28 -14.22
CA LYS A 71 -19.26 0.64 -15.24
C LYS A 71 -19.04 2.15 -15.35
N LYS A 72 -20.09 2.97 -15.26
CA LYS A 72 -19.99 4.44 -15.38
C LYS A 72 -19.12 5.01 -14.26
N ASP A 73 -19.33 4.56 -13.02
CA ASP A 73 -18.54 5.02 -11.87
C ASP A 73 -17.09 4.53 -11.94
N LYS A 74 -16.85 3.31 -12.45
CA LYS A 74 -15.50 2.82 -12.75
C LYS A 74 -14.76 3.70 -13.77
N GLU A 75 -15.47 4.18 -14.80
CA GLU A 75 -14.88 5.10 -15.79
C GLU A 75 -14.53 6.47 -15.19
N LEU A 76 -15.30 6.97 -14.21
CA LEU A 76 -14.92 8.19 -13.48
C LEU A 76 -13.62 8.02 -12.70
N ILE A 77 -13.46 6.87 -12.03
CA ILE A 77 -12.21 6.53 -11.31
C ILE A 77 -11.04 6.39 -12.29
N LYS A 78 -11.24 5.76 -13.46
CA LYS A 78 -10.22 5.73 -14.52
C LYS A 78 -9.80 7.13 -14.92
N HIS A 79 -10.77 8.01 -15.18
CA HIS A 79 -10.49 9.37 -15.57
C HIS A 79 -9.74 10.13 -14.47
N PHE A 80 -10.12 9.97 -13.21
CA PHE A 80 -9.37 10.50 -12.06
C PHE A 80 -7.89 10.12 -12.13
N ILE A 81 -7.56 8.85 -12.37
CA ILE A 81 -6.16 8.39 -12.47
C ILE A 81 -5.42 9.09 -13.62
N THR A 82 -6.09 9.34 -14.75
CA THR A 82 -5.46 10.05 -15.89
C THR A 82 -5.17 11.53 -15.62
N LEU A 83 -5.87 12.14 -14.65
CA LEU A 83 -5.65 13.53 -14.25
C LEU A 83 -4.47 13.69 -13.28
N LEU A 84 -3.99 12.59 -12.68
CA LEU A 84 -2.88 12.63 -11.73
C LEU A 84 -1.57 12.99 -12.42
N LYS A 85 -0.89 13.99 -11.87
CA LYS A 85 0.45 14.45 -12.26
C LYS A 85 1.44 14.12 -11.16
N LYS A 86 2.74 14.19 -11.48
CA LYS A 86 3.83 13.95 -10.50
C LYS A 86 3.71 14.82 -9.24
N GLU A 87 3.25 16.06 -9.38
CA GLU A 87 3.03 17.01 -8.27
C GLU A 87 1.98 16.56 -7.25
N ASN A 88 1.04 15.70 -7.66
CA ASN A 88 0.02 15.14 -6.79
C ASN A 88 0.62 14.15 -5.78
N PHE A 89 1.69 13.45 -6.15
CA PHE A 89 2.27 12.41 -5.32
C PHE A 89 3.18 13.01 -4.26
N LYS A 90 2.79 12.84 -2.99
CA LYS A 90 3.51 13.38 -1.84
C LYS A 90 4.25 12.27 -1.11
N THR A 91 5.43 12.61 -0.58
CA THR A 91 6.09 11.78 0.42
C THR A 91 5.56 12.23 1.77
N LEU A 92 4.88 11.36 2.52
CA LEU A 92 4.52 11.71 3.89
C LEU A 92 5.75 11.59 4.78
N GLU A 93 6.08 12.71 5.43
CA GLU A 93 7.09 12.77 6.49
C GLU A 93 6.58 12.12 7.78
N LYS A 94 5.25 12.08 7.99
CA LYS A 94 4.61 11.48 9.15
C LYS A 94 3.35 10.72 8.75
N LYS A 95 3.13 9.52 9.28
CA LYS A 95 1.94 8.70 8.97
C LYS A 95 0.67 9.49 9.27
N SER A 96 -0.25 9.61 8.30
CA SER A 96 -1.54 10.27 8.53
C SER A 96 -2.30 9.48 9.60
N GLU A 97 -2.51 10.09 10.77
CA GLU A 97 -3.24 9.48 11.90
C GLU A 97 -4.74 9.37 11.62
N SER A 98 -5.24 10.01 10.56
CA SER A 98 -6.65 9.98 10.19
C SER A 98 -7.09 8.61 9.66
N LYS A 99 -8.15 8.07 10.26
CA LYS A 99 -8.89 6.93 9.72
C LYS A 99 -9.48 7.32 8.36
N PRO A 100 -9.32 6.50 7.30
CA PRO A 100 -9.93 6.80 6.01
C PRO A 100 -11.46 6.71 6.11
N LEU A 101 -12.18 7.67 5.53
CA LEU A 101 -13.65 7.71 5.51
C LEU A 101 -14.22 6.63 4.58
N TYR A 102 -13.56 6.42 3.43
CA TYR A 102 -13.92 5.37 2.48
C TYR A 102 -12.71 4.52 2.10
N LYS A 103 -12.97 3.28 1.71
CA LYS A 103 -11.98 2.39 1.08
C LYS A 103 -12.53 1.86 -0.23
N ILE A 104 -11.78 2.04 -1.31
CA ILE A 104 -12.13 1.53 -2.64
C ILE A 104 -11.25 0.30 -2.91
N PHE A 105 -11.88 -0.86 -3.02
CA PHE A 105 -11.24 -2.13 -3.30
C PHE A 105 -11.34 -2.44 -4.78
N PHE A 106 -10.20 -2.68 -5.42
CA PHE A 106 -10.10 -3.20 -6.77
C PHE A 106 -9.71 -4.67 -6.67
N THR A 107 -10.51 -5.54 -7.26
CA THR A 107 -10.23 -6.97 -7.37
C THR A 107 -10.07 -7.33 -8.83
N PHE A 108 -8.82 -7.55 -9.21
CA PHE A 108 -8.39 -8.05 -10.50
C PHE A 108 -8.26 -9.58 -10.44
N GLU A 109 -7.88 -10.21 -11.55
CA GLU A 109 -7.70 -11.67 -11.60
C GLU A 109 -6.64 -12.15 -10.59
N LYS A 110 -5.51 -11.45 -10.50
CA LYS A 110 -4.36 -11.84 -9.67
C LYS A 110 -4.07 -10.87 -8.54
N ASP A 111 -4.37 -9.59 -8.75
CA ASP A 111 -3.97 -8.52 -7.86
C ASP A 111 -5.18 -7.88 -7.16
N LYS A 112 -4.94 -7.36 -5.95
CA LYS A 112 -5.94 -6.57 -5.23
C LYS A 112 -5.32 -5.26 -4.79
N TYR A 113 -6.01 -4.16 -5.05
CA TYR A 113 -5.57 -2.82 -4.67
C TYR A 113 -6.62 -2.13 -3.81
N ILE A 114 -6.15 -1.25 -2.94
CA ILE A 114 -6.97 -0.45 -2.05
C ILE A 114 -6.60 1.01 -2.26
N ILE A 115 -7.62 1.84 -2.49
CA ILE A 115 -7.51 3.28 -2.31
C ILE A 115 -8.18 3.65 -1.00
N ASN A 116 -7.41 4.20 -0.06
CA ASN A 116 -7.95 4.83 1.13
C ASN A 116 -8.31 6.28 0.80
N VAL A 117 -9.53 6.70 1.12
CA VAL A 117 -9.98 8.09 0.95
C VAL A 117 -10.14 8.73 2.32
N TYR A 118 -9.26 9.67 2.64
CA TYR A 118 -9.24 10.30 3.97
C TYR A 118 -10.16 11.50 4.07
N ASN A 119 -10.12 12.37 3.06
CA ASN A 119 -10.95 13.58 2.97
C ASN A 119 -10.96 14.08 1.50
N LYS A 120 -11.49 15.28 1.26
CA LYS A 120 -11.49 15.92 -0.07
C LYS A 120 -10.11 16.10 -0.68
N GLN A 121 -9.06 16.15 0.13
CA GLN A 121 -7.70 16.47 -0.29
C GLN A 121 -6.82 15.22 -0.42
N TYR A 122 -6.88 14.25 0.48
CA TYR A 122 -5.88 13.19 0.55
C TYR A 122 -6.46 11.80 0.33
N ILE A 123 -5.73 11.02 -0.48
CA ILE A 123 -5.93 9.57 -0.63
C ILE A 123 -4.58 8.83 -0.53
N SER A 124 -4.65 7.51 -0.36
CA SER A 124 -3.49 6.65 -0.53
C SER A 124 -3.82 5.39 -1.32
N VAL A 125 -2.83 4.85 -2.04
CA VAL A 125 -2.95 3.69 -2.91
C VAL A 125 -1.91 2.64 -2.52
N TYR A 126 -2.36 1.40 -2.36
CA TYR A 126 -1.49 0.28 -2.04
C TYR A 126 -2.15 -1.06 -2.41
N PRO A 127 -1.37 -2.12 -2.69
CA PRO A 127 -1.92 -3.45 -2.88
C PRO A 127 -2.26 -4.09 -1.54
N PHE A 128 -3.16 -5.06 -1.55
CA PHE A 128 -3.64 -5.76 -0.35
C PHE A 128 -2.48 -6.40 0.45
N ASP A 129 -1.49 -6.92 -0.25
CA ASP A 129 -0.28 -7.59 0.26
C ASP A 129 1.00 -6.73 0.11
N GLY A 130 0.84 -5.40 0.06
CA GLY A 130 1.93 -4.47 -0.18
C GLY A 130 3.04 -4.48 0.86
N ASN A 131 4.28 -4.55 0.39
CA ASN A 131 5.50 -4.53 1.20
C ASN A 131 6.18 -3.16 1.30
N PHE A 132 5.77 -2.17 0.49
CA PHE A 132 6.31 -0.82 0.50
C PHE A 132 5.32 0.18 1.11
N PRO A 133 5.79 1.36 1.53
CA PRO A 133 4.90 2.44 1.93
C PRO A 133 3.87 2.75 0.85
N MET A 134 2.67 3.16 1.26
CA MET A 134 1.59 3.53 0.35
C MET A 134 2.01 4.69 -0.56
N ASP A 135 1.43 4.76 -1.76
CA ASP A 135 1.46 6.00 -2.55
C ASP A 135 0.49 6.97 -1.91
N TYR A 136 0.90 8.22 -1.68
CA TYR A 136 0.02 9.25 -1.14
C TYR A 136 -0.19 10.35 -2.15
N ILE A 137 -1.43 10.78 -2.28
CA ILE A 137 -1.87 11.64 -3.36
C ILE A 137 -2.68 12.80 -2.78
N ASP A 138 -2.28 14.01 -3.14
CA ASP A 138 -3.03 15.24 -2.93
C ASP A 138 -3.93 15.50 -4.14
N MET A 139 -5.23 15.63 -3.90
CA MET A 139 -6.29 15.84 -4.88
C MET A 139 -6.76 17.31 -4.94
N SER A 140 -6.05 18.25 -4.31
CA SER A 140 -6.48 19.67 -4.26
C SER A 140 -6.66 20.32 -5.63
N ASN A 141 -5.89 19.89 -6.62
CA ASN A 141 -5.93 20.39 -8.00
C ASN A 141 -6.82 19.53 -8.92
N ILE A 142 -7.51 18.52 -8.39
CA ILE A 142 -8.40 17.64 -9.16
C ILE A 142 -9.80 18.27 -9.21
N PRO A 143 -10.44 18.39 -10.39
CA PRO A 143 -11.79 18.93 -10.51
C PRO A 143 -12.79 18.19 -9.63
N GLU A 144 -13.76 18.92 -9.09
CA GLU A 144 -14.71 18.41 -8.10
C GLU A 144 -15.48 17.18 -8.58
N ALA A 145 -15.83 17.15 -9.87
CA ALA A 145 -16.53 16.05 -10.53
C ALA A 145 -15.73 14.73 -10.61
N TYR A 146 -14.40 14.79 -10.53
CA TYR A 146 -13.52 13.62 -10.58
C TYR A 146 -12.84 13.32 -9.24
N ASN A 147 -13.12 14.12 -8.21
CA ASN A 147 -12.58 13.91 -6.89
C ASN A 147 -13.19 12.65 -6.24
N LEU A 148 -12.34 11.71 -5.79
CA LEU A 148 -12.81 10.42 -5.26
C LEU A 148 -13.62 10.53 -3.97
N TYR A 149 -13.35 11.53 -3.13
CA TYR A 149 -14.17 11.77 -1.94
C TYR A 149 -15.60 12.15 -2.33
N ASN A 150 -15.75 13.06 -3.31
CA ASN A 150 -17.07 13.48 -3.76
C ASN A 150 -17.84 12.34 -4.44
N LEU A 151 -17.16 11.52 -5.23
CA LEU A 151 -17.75 10.31 -5.81
C LEU A 151 -18.28 9.38 -4.72
N CYS A 152 -17.47 9.06 -3.71
CA CYS A 152 -17.90 8.20 -2.61
C CYS A 152 -19.07 8.83 -1.84
N ASN A 153 -18.99 10.11 -1.51
CA ASN A 153 -20.04 10.82 -0.79
C ASN A 153 -21.38 10.80 -1.57
N PHE A 154 -21.33 11.01 -2.88
CA PHE A 154 -22.51 10.92 -3.76
C PHE A 154 -23.13 9.52 -3.77
N LEU A 155 -22.32 8.47 -3.83
CA LEU A 155 -22.82 7.10 -3.89
C LEU A 155 -23.46 6.61 -2.58
N PHE A 156 -23.02 7.13 -1.43
CA PHE A 156 -23.52 6.72 -0.11
C PHE A 156 -24.64 7.60 0.46
N ASN A 157 -24.76 8.85 0.00
CA ASN A 157 -25.83 9.77 0.39
C ASN A 157 -27.01 9.79 -0.61
N LYS A 158 -26.99 8.89 -1.59
CA LYS A 158 -28.09 8.69 -2.52
C LYS A 158 -29.25 7.95 -1.86
#